data_AF-A0A420YS43-F1
#
_entry.id   AF-A0A420YS43-F1
#
_cell.length_a   1.000
_cell.length_b   1.000
_cell.length_c   1.000
_cell.angle_alpha   90.00
_cell.angle_beta   90.00
_cell.angle_gamma   90.00
#
_symmetry.space_group_name_H-M   'P 1'
#
loop_
_entity.id
_entity.type
_entity.pdbx_description
1 polymer ?
#
loop_
_entity_poly.entity_id
_entity_poly.type
_entity_poly.pdbx_seq_one_letter_code
_entity_poly.pdbx_strand_id
1 'polypeptide(L)'
;MARQEKNSNRRKGSQPKGFKKEAKAPRPKYTPESSSNEQESTDFVYGRHAVREALQQPERVNKLWVQEALSGKEITPIIDLAKEHRIQIQNVPKAKLQDLVGEVVHQGVVASIAAYEYVTLEDVFEKAQEKNEDPFILILDGIEDPYNLGSILRT
;
A
#
# COMPACT_ATOMS: atom_id res chain seq x y z
N MET A 1 -85.17 -18.29 24.22
CA MET A 1 -85.09 -19.71 24.63
C MET A 1 -83.63 -20.04 24.94
N ALA A 2 -83.35 -20.50 26.18
CA ALA A 2 -82.24 -21.34 26.69
C ALA A 2 -80.76 -20.97 26.32
N ARG A 3 -79.73 -21.12 27.14
CA ARG A 3 -79.44 -21.52 28.54
C ARG A 3 -77.93 -21.20 28.77
N GLN A 4 -77.51 -21.20 30.03
CA GLN A 4 -76.10 -21.21 30.53
C GLN A 4 -75.28 -22.37 29.88
N GLU A 5 -73.94 -22.46 29.90
CA GLU A 5 -73.09 -22.57 31.10
C GLU A 5 -71.59 -22.71 30.74
N LYS A 6 -70.75 -22.55 31.77
CA LYS A 6 -69.27 -22.63 31.87
C LYS A 6 -68.67 -23.95 31.33
N ASN A 7 -67.38 -23.98 30.98
CA ASN A 7 -66.29 -24.44 31.88
C ASN A 7 -64.95 -24.78 31.16
N SER A 8 -63.86 -24.44 31.86
CA SER A 8 -62.44 -24.85 31.83
C SER A 8 -61.88 -25.84 30.79
N ASN A 9 -60.65 -25.58 30.31
CA ASN A 9 -59.47 -26.38 30.72
C ASN A 9 -58.10 -25.80 30.31
N ARG A 10 -57.12 -25.96 31.21
CA ARG A 10 -55.68 -25.68 31.07
C ARG A 10 -55.04 -26.38 29.87
N ARG A 11 -54.00 -25.78 29.27
CA ARG A 11 -52.72 -26.43 28.89
C ARG A 11 -51.68 -25.40 28.41
N LYS A 12 -50.64 -25.22 29.24
CA LYS A 12 -49.22 -25.55 28.97
C LYS A 12 -48.45 -24.49 28.18
N GLY A 13 -47.55 -23.83 28.91
CA GLY A 13 -46.48 -23.01 28.35
C GLY A 13 -45.68 -23.79 27.31
N SER A 14 -45.43 -23.14 26.18
CA SER A 14 -44.54 -23.62 25.15
C SER A 14 -43.33 -22.70 25.14
N GLN A 15 -42.18 -23.23 25.54
CA GLN A 15 -40.89 -22.57 25.39
C GLN A 15 -40.63 -22.23 23.92
N PRO A 16 -40.03 -21.07 23.60
CA PRO A 16 -39.51 -20.85 22.26
C PRO A 16 -38.33 -21.80 22.00
N LYS A 17 -38.42 -22.48 20.85
CA LYS A 17 -37.49 -23.48 20.34
C LYS A 17 -36.08 -22.91 20.18
N GLY A 18 -35.07 -23.70 20.55
CA GLY A 18 -33.66 -23.34 20.49
C GLY A 18 -33.20 -22.92 19.08
N PHE A 19 -32.34 -21.90 19.05
CA PHE A 19 -31.59 -21.50 17.87
C PHE A 19 -30.64 -22.63 17.47
N LYS A 20 -30.89 -23.23 16.29
CA LYS A 20 -29.92 -24.12 15.66
C LYS A 20 -28.69 -23.29 15.28
N LYS A 21 -27.51 -23.64 15.83
CA LYS A 21 -26.22 -23.12 15.36
C LYS A 21 -25.97 -23.71 13.97
N GLU A 22 -26.21 -22.92 12.93
CA GLU A 22 -25.64 -23.22 11.61
C GLU A 22 -24.11 -23.07 11.72
N ALA A 23 -23.39 -24.15 11.45
CA ALA A 23 -21.94 -24.12 11.33
C ALA A 23 -21.59 -23.21 10.15
N LYS A 24 -20.98 -22.05 10.44
CA LYS A 24 -20.42 -21.16 9.43
C LYS A 24 -19.45 -21.96 8.56
N ALA A 25 -19.68 -21.94 7.25
CA ALA A 25 -18.75 -22.48 6.27
C ALA A 25 -17.33 -21.91 6.53
N PRO A 26 -16.26 -22.69 6.33
CA PRO A 26 -14.91 -22.19 6.50
C PRO A 26 -14.72 -20.98 5.58
N ARG A 27 -14.22 -19.87 6.16
CA ARG A 27 -13.86 -18.68 5.40
C ARG A 27 -12.85 -19.11 4.32
N PRO A 28 -12.99 -18.67 3.06
CA PRO A 28 -12.00 -18.96 2.05
C PRO A 28 -10.64 -18.46 2.54
N LYS A 29 -9.64 -19.35 2.59
CA LYS A 29 -8.27 -18.97 2.88
C LYS A 29 -7.81 -18.12 1.70
N TYR A 30 -7.67 -16.81 1.93
CA TYR A 30 -6.98 -15.95 0.98
C TYR A 30 -5.55 -16.46 0.86
N THR A 31 -5.24 -17.02 -0.30
CA THR A 31 -3.88 -17.37 -0.70
C THR A 31 -3.50 -16.28 -1.69
N PRO A 32 -2.53 -15.40 -1.40
CA PRO A 32 -2.02 -14.52 -2.42
C PRO A 32 -1.47 -15.43 -3.53
N GLU A 33 -2.06 -15.35 -4.71
CA GLU A 33 -1.52 -16.01 -5.89
C GLU A 33 -0.14 -15.39 -6.12
N SER A 34 0.91 -16.12 -5.74
CA SER A 34 2.28 -15.79 -6.08
C SER A 34 2.41 -15.94 -7.59
N SER A 35 2.08 -14.89 -8.33
CA SER A 35 2.35 -14.78 -9.76
C SER A 35 3.86 -14.70 -9.93
N SER A 36 4.50 -15.85 -10.12
CA SER A 36 5.88 -16.00 -10.56
C SER A 36 6.01 -15.53 -12.01
N ASN A 37 5.91 -14.22 -12.22
CA ASN A 37 6.37 -13.57 -13.44
C ASN A 37 7.62 -12.78 -13.04
N GLU A 38 8.78 -13.41 -13.18
CA GLU A 38 10.12 -12.79 -13.02
C GLU A 38 10.41 -11.82 -14.19
N GLN A 39 9.48 -10.92 -14.48
CA GLN A 39 9.83 -9.64 -15.05
C GLN A 39 10.06 -8.74 -13.85
N GLU A 40 11.32 -8.36 -13.60
CA GLU A 40 11.63 -7.27 -12.68
C GLU A 40 10.76 -6.06 -13.09
N SER A 41 9.63 -5.90 -12.40
CA SER A 41 8.72 -4.81 -12.63
C SER A 41 9.47 -3.57 -12.18
N THR A 42 9.92 -2.81 -13.17
CA THR A 42 10.69 -1.59 -12.92
C THR A 42 9.67 -0.46 -12.83
N ASP A 43 9.51 0.08 -11.62
CA ASP A 43 8.69 1.27 -11.41
C ASP A 43 9.56 2.52 -11.54
N PHE A 44 8.93 3.66 -11.83
CA PHE A 44 9.61 4.94 -11.92
C PHE A 44 9.12 5.90 -10.83
N VAL A 45 10.06 6.56 -10.16
CA VAL A 45 9.81 7.71 -9.30
C VAL A 45 10.36 8.96 -9.97
N TYR A 46 9.64 10.08 -9.86
CA TYR A 46 9.97 11.31 -10.57
C TYR A 46 9.77 12.53 -9.66
N GLY A 47 10.49 13.61 -9.97
CA GLY A 47 10.52 14.81 -9.14
C GLY A 47 11.58 14.77 -8.05
N ARG A 48 12.08 15.94 -7.65
CA ARG A 48 13.29 16.06 -6.81
C ARG A 48 13.14 15.41 -5.45
N HIS A 49 12.02 15.66 -4.77
CA HIS A 49 11.79 15.12 -3.42
C HIS A 49 11.61 13.61 -3.44
N ALA A 50 10.79 13.08 -4.36
CA ALA A 50 10.54 11.64 -4.45
C ALA A 50 11.81 10.87 -4.81
N VAL A 51 12.60 11.38 -5.76
CA VAL A 51 13.89 10.78 -6.12
C VAL A 51 14.88 10.84 -4.96
N ARG A 52 14.97 11.97 -4.24
CA ARG A 52 15.83 12.10 -3.06
C ARG A 52 15.45 11.13 -1.94
N GLU A 53 14.17 10.91 -1.74
CA GLU A 53 13.64 9.94 -0.76
C GLU A 53 13.96 8.50 -1.18
N ALA A 54 13.75 8.16 -2.45
CA ALA A 54 14.12 6.84 -2.97
C ALA A 54 15.61 6.56 -2.82
N LEU A 55 16.47 7.58 -2.97
CA LEU A 55 17.91 7.46 -2.74
C LEU A 55 18.29 7.23 -1.27
N GLN A 56 17.37 7.35 -0.29
CA GLN A 56 17.60 6.92 1.09
C GLN A 56 17.57 5.39 1.24
N GLN A 57 16.98 4.68 0.27
CA GLN A 57 16.96 3.22 0.15
C GLN A 57 17.68 2.82 -1.16
N PRO A 58 19.00 3.09 -1.27
CA PRO A 58 19.73 2.98 -2.52
C PRO A 58 19.70 1.58 -3.15
N GLU A 59 19.57 0.54 -2.34
CA GLU A 59 19.43 -0.86 -2.77
C GLU A 59 18.21 -1.09 -3.66
N ARG A 60 17.21 -0.20 -3.60
CA ARG A 60 16.01 -0.26 -4.44
C ARG A 60 16.14 0.55 -5.72
N VAL A 61 17.18 1.36 -5.88
CA VAL A 61 17.32 2.29 -7.01
C VAL A 61 18.27 1.70 -8.05
N ASN A 62 17.74 1.38 -9.23
CA ASN A 62 18.53 0.76 -10.31
C ASN A 62 19.33 1.81 -11.11
N LYS A 63 18.70 2.97 -11.39
CA LYS A 63 19.25 3.98 -12.29
C LYS A 63 18.60 5.34 -12.07
N LEU A 64 19.39 6.40 -12.22
CA LEU A 64 18.95 7.79 -12.18
C LEU A 64 19.14 8.45 -13.55
N TRP A 65 18.08 9.06 -14.08
CA TRP A 65 18.13 9.96 -15.22
C TRP A 65 18.01 11.41 -14.77
N VAL A 66 18.91 12.25 -15.28
CA VAL A 66 18.96 13.69 -14.99
C VAL A 66 18.85 14.45 -16.29
N GLN A 67 18.03 15.50 -16.32
CA GLN A 67 17.92 16.35 -17.49
C GLN A 67 19.27 17.02 -17.79
N GLU A 68 19.67 17.04 -19.05
CA GLU A 68 20.86 17.76 -19.51
C GLU A 68 20.83 19.24 -19.08
N ALA A 69 22.01 19.76 -18.78
CA ALA A 69 22.24 21.13 -18.28
C ALA A 69 21.50 21.49 -16.97
N LEU A 70 20.88 20.51 -16.29
CA LEU A 70 20.29 20.74 -14.97
C LEU A 70 21.39 20.99 -13.94
N SER A 71 21.34 22.14 -13.29
CA SER A 71 22.31 22.54 -12.26
C SER A 71 21.62 23.39 -11.20
N GLY A 72 22.25 23.50 -10.02
CA GLY A 72 21.76 24.30 -8.91
C GLY A 72 21.74 23.55 -7.58
N LYS A 73 21.57 24.31 -6.49
CA LYS A 73 21.64 23.81 -5.10
C LYS A 73 20.64 22.69 -4.80
N GLU A 74 19.53 22.65 -5.52
CA GLU A 74 18.44 21.71 -5.33
C GLU A 74 18.74 20.32 -5.92
N ILE A 75 19.52 20.24 -7.00
CA ILE A 75 19.84 18.98 -7.68
C ILE A 75 21.13 18.35 -7.15
N THR A 76 22.05 19.18 -6.63
CA THR A 76 23.33 18.73 -6.07
C THR A 76 23.18 17.59 -5.06
N PRO A 77 22.30 17.66 -4.05
CA PRO A 77 22.14 16.57 -3.08
C PRO A 77 21.71 15.23 -3.72
N ILE A 78 20.91 15.27 -4.78
CA ILE A 78 20.44 14.07 -5.48
C ILE A 78 21.59 13.42 -6.25
N ILE A 79 22.38 14.24 -6.96
CA ILE A 79 23.55 13.75 -7.71
C ILE A 79 24.60 13.20 -6.74
N ASP A 80 24.83 13.87 -5.61
CA ASP A 80 25.82 13.46 -4.62
C ASP A 80 25.43 12.14 -3.96
N LEU A 81 24.16 11.98 -3.51
CA LEU A 81 23.64 10.72 -2.98
C LEU A 81 23.74 9.58 -4.00
N ALA A 82 23.35 9.82 -5.26
CA ALA A 82 23.43 8.80 -6.29
C ALA A 82 24.88 8.38 -6.57
N LYS A 83 25.84 9.31 -6.54
CA LYS A 83 27.27 9.00 -6.66
C LYS A 83 27.81 8.24 -5.47
N GLU A 84 27.45 8.65 -4.25
CA GLU A 84 27.83 7.99 -3.00
C GLU A 84 27.43 6.51 -3.03
N HIS A 85 26.21 6.24 -3.47
CA HIS A 85 25.66 4.88 -3.60
C HIS A 85 26.03 4.17 -4.91
N ARG A 86 26.89 4.77 -5.75
CA ARG A 86 27.34 4.22 -7.04
C ARG A 86 26.20 3.86 -8.00
N ILE A 87 25.08 4.57 -7.91
CA ILE A 87 23.94 4.42 -8.80
C ILE A 87 24.31 5.00 -10.17
N GLN A 88 23.93 4.30 -11.25
CA GLN A 88 24.19 4.78 -12.60
C GLN A 88 23.41 6.09 -12.86
N ILE A 89 24.12 7.17 -13.16
CA ILE A 89 23.53 8.46 -13.54
C ILE A 89 23.63 8.63 -15.06
N GLN A 90 22.51 8.88 -15.72
CA GLN A 90 22.46 9.19 -17.15
C GLN A 90 21.88 10.58 -17.38
N ASN A 91 22.69 11.47 -17.97
CA ASN A 91 22.18 12.75 -18.46
C ASN A 91 21.42 12.52 -19.75
N VAL A 92 20.20 13.05 -19.86
CA VAL A 92 19.32 12.87 -21.03
C VAL A 92 18.55 14.14 -21.39
N PRO A 93 18.12 14.30 -22.65
CA PRO A 93 17.21 15.36 -23.03
C PRO A 93 15.88 15.28 -22.28
N LYS A 94 15.20 16.42 -22.09
CA LYS A 94 13.89 16.48 -21.42
C LYS A 94 12.87 15.51 -22.02
N ALA A 95 12.85 15.38 -23.35
CA ALA A 95 11.95 14.48 -24.06
C ALA A 95 12.10 13.02 -23.58
N LYS A 96 13.33 12.58 -23.29
CA LYS A 96 13.57 11.23 -22.80
C LYS A 96 12.97 10.98 -21.42
N LEU A 97 12.95 12.00 -20.55
CA LEU A 97 12.28 11.89 -19.25
C LEU A 97 10.76 11.77 -19.44
N GLN A 98 10.19 12.53 -20.38
CA GLN A 98 8.77 12.45 -20.70
C GLN A 98 8.38 11.10 -21.32
N ASP A 99 9.26 10.49 -22.12
CA ASP A 99 9.05 9.12 -22.62
C ASP A 99 9.01 8.06 -21.50
N LEU A 100 9.75 8.28 -20.40
CA LEU A 100 9.83 7.34 -19.29
C LEU A 100 8.60 7.37 -18.38
N VAL A 101 8.07 8.57 -18.10
CA VAL A 101 7.05 8.77 -17.06
C VAL A 101 5.76 9.45 -17.55
N GLY A 102 5.66 9.73 -18.85
CA GLY A 102 4.51 10.40 -19.45
C GLY A 102 4.40 11.89 -19.09
N GLU A 103 3.20 12.44 -19.20
CA GLU A 103 2.89 13.86 -18.93
C GLU A 103 2.81 14.17 -17.43
N VAL A 104 3.92 13.99 -16.72
CA VAL A 104 4.03 14.30 -15.28
C VAL A 104 5.09 15.36 -15.00
N VAL A 105 5.00 16.02 -13.85
CA VAL A 105 5.96 17.05 -13.42
C VAL A 105 7.21 16.39 -12.81
N HIS A 106 8.12 15.92 -13.66
CA HIS A 106 9.34 15.22 -13.24
C HIS A 106 10.48 16.14 -12.73
N GLN A 107 10.36 17.47 -12.88
CA GLN A 107 11.34 18.46 -12.38
C GLN A 107 12.81 18.22 -12.82
N GLY A 108 13.00 17.53 -13.94
CA GLY A 108 14.29 17.19 -14.52
C GLY A 108 14.97 15.95 -13.93
N VAL A 109 14.29 15.14 -13.11
CA VAL A 109 14.85 13.90 -12.55
C VAL A 109 13.83 12.76 -12.55
N VAL A 110 14.31 11.56 -12.88
CA VAL A 110 13.56 10.30 -12.82
C VAL A 110 14.50 9.21 -12.33
N ALA A 111 14.06 8.36 -11.42
CA ALA A 111 14.80 7.17 -11.03
C ALA A 111 13.93 5.93 -11.27
N SER A 112 14.55 4.85 -11.73
CA SER A 112 13.92 3.54 -11.77
C SER A 112 14.17 2.83 -10.46
N ILE A 113 13.14 2.23 -9.90
CA ILE A 113 13.20 1.47 -8.65
C ILE A 113 12.69 0.04 -8.86
N ALA A 114 13.15 -0.87 -8.03
CA ALA A 114 12.53 -2.18 -7.89
C ALA A 114 11.08 -2.01 -7.41
N ALA A 115 10.17 -2.78 -8.00
CA ALA A 115 8.76 -2.81 -7.61
C ALA A 115 8.59 -2.98 -6.10
N TYR A 116 7.51 -2.40 -5.59
CA TYR A 116 7.14 -2.58 -4.19
C TYR A 116 6.61 -3.99 -3.95
N GLU A 117 7.23 -4.69 -3.00
CA GLU A 117 6.66 -5.90 -2.44
C GLU A 117 5.58 -5.51 -1.42
N TYR A 118 4.37 -6.01 -1.66
CA TYR A 118 3.28 -5.88 -0.70
C TYR A 118 3.53 -6.82 0.47
N VAL A 119 3.42 -6.30 1.68
CA VAL A 119 3.50 -7.09 2.91
C VAL A 119 2.12 -7.47 3.41
N THR A 120 2.05 -8.59 4.10
CA THR A 120 0.85 -9.07 4.79
C THR A 120 0.73 -8.43 6.17
N LEU A 121 -0.43 -8.62 6.81
CA LEU A 121 -0.64 -8.12 8.16
C LEU A 121 0.20 -8.90 9.18
N GLU A 122 0.41 -10.19 8.93
CA GLU A 122 1.27 -11.06 9.70
C GLU A 122 2.71 -10.52 9.74
N ASP A 123 3.25 -10.09 8.59
CA ASP A 123 4.59 -9.51 8.50
C ASP A 123 4.73 -8.23 9.37
N VAL A 124 3.66 -7.44 9.46
CA VAL A 124 3.66 -6.22 10.29
C VAL A 124 3.74 -6.56 11.78
N PHE A 125 2.99 -7.58 12.23
CA PHE A 125 3.03 -8.00 13.62
C PHE A 125 4.36 -8.64 14.00
N GLU A 126 4.93 -9.48 13.13
CA GLU A 126 6.25 -10.07 13.34
C GLU A 126 7.32 -8.98 13.48
N LYS A 127 7.29 -7.97 12.61
CA LYS A 127 8.25 -6.86 12.65
C LYS A 127 8.15 -6.00 13.91
N ALA A 128 6.93 -5.79 14.44
CA ALA A 128 6.73 -5.10 15.71
C ALA A 128 7.30 -5.91 16.88
N GLN A 129 7.08 -7.24 16.87
CA GLN A 129 7.63 -8.15 17.86
C GLN A 129 9.16 -8.21 17.83
N GLU A 130 9.78 -8.25 16.64
CA GLU A 130 11.24 -8.21 16.47
C GLU A 130 11.87 -6.94 17.04
N LYS A 131 11.16 -5.81 16.90
CA LYS A 131 11.57 -4.51 17.44
C LYS A 131 11.18 -4.31 18.90
N ASN A 132 10.47 -5.26 19.50
CA ASN A 132 9.93 -5.19 20.85
C ASN A 132 9.11 -3.91 21.10
N GLU A 133 8.28 -3.54 20.11
CA GLU A 133 7.38 -2.39 20.13
C GLU A 133 5.91 -2.83 19.96
N ASP A 134 4.98 -2.06 20.54
CA ASP A 134 3.56 -2.30 20.34
C ASP A 134 3.15 -1.89 18.91
N PRO A 135 2.42 -2.74 18.16
CA PRO A 135 2.01 -2.40 16.79
C PRO A 135 1.02 -1.24 16.79
N PHE A 136 1.33 -0.18 16.05
CA PHE A 136 0.42 0.93 15.77
C PHE A 136 -0.11 0.85 14.34
N ILE A 137 -1.42 0.62 14.20
CA ILE A 137 -2.07 0.38 12.91
C ILE A 137 -3.09 1.49 12.63
N LEU A 138 -2.97 2.12 11.46
CA LEU A 138 -3.94 3.07 10.91
C LEU A 138 -4.72 2.39 9.77
N ILE A 139 -6.06 2.40 9.88
CA ILE A 139 -6.95 1.85 8.84
C ILE A 139 -7.59 3.01 8.09
N LEU A 140 -7.43 3.02 6.77
CA LEU A 140 -8.02 4.01 5.88
C LEU A 140 -9.12 3.34 5.05
N ASP A 141 -10.38 3.73 5.27
CA ASP A 141 -11.53 3.24 4.52
C ASP A 141 -12.04 4.32 3.56
N GLY A 142 -12.20 3.97 2.28
CA GLY A 142 -12.76 4.87 1.26
C GLY A 142 -11.89 6.06 0.83
N ILE A 143 -10.56 5.97 0.92
CA ILE A 143 -9.67 7.00 0.35
C ILE A 143 -9.50 6.79 -1.15
N GLU A 144 -9.95 7.75 -1.95
CA GLU A 144 -9.91 7.69 -3.42
C GLU A 144 -8.87 8.61 -4.06
N ASP A 145 -8.48 9.69 -3.36
CA ASP A 145 -7.54 10.69 -3.86
C ASP A 145 -6.10 10.41 -3.39
N PRO A 146 -5.12 10.25 -4.32
CA PRO A 146 -3.72 10.04 -3.98
C PRO A 146 -3.11 11.15 -3.12
N TYR A 147 -3.59 12.40 -3.26
CA TYR A 147 -3.07 13.53 -2.48
C TYR A 147 -3.43 13.42 -1.00
N ASN A 148 -4.67 13.06 -0.68
CA ASN A 148 -5.11 12.81 0.69
C ASN A 148 -4.34 11.65 1.32
N LEU A 149 -4.21 10.52 0.61
CA LEU A 149 -3.43 9.37 1.08
C LEU A 149 -1.98 9.78 1.41
N GLY A 150 -1.34 10.50 0.48
CA GLY A 150 0.04 10.96 0.67
C GLY A 150 0.21 11.93 1.83
N SER A 151 -0.79 12.76 2.13
CA SER A 151 -0.75 13.69 3.26
C SER A 151 -0.90 12.98 4.60
N ILE A 152 -1.77 11.96 4.67
CA ILE A 152 -1.96 11.13 5.87
C ILE A 152 -0.67 10.36 6.19
N LEU A 153 -0.03 9.75 5.19
CA LEU A 153 1.20 8.97 5.39
C LEU A 153 2.41 9.82 5.85
N ARG A 154 2.34 11.14 5.74
CA ARG A 154 3.39 12.06 6.18
C ARG A 154 3.19 12.59 7.61
N THR A 155 2.10 12.23 8.27
CA THR A 155 1.73 12.67 9.62
C THR A 155 1.95 11.55 10.63
#